data_AF-A0A401GP77-F1
#
_entry.id   AF-A0A401GP77-F1
#
_cell.length_a   1.000
_cell.length_b   1.000
_cell.length_c   1.000
_cell.angle_alpha   90.00
_cell.angle_beta   90.00
_cell.angle_gamma   90.00
#
_symmetry.space_group_name_H-M   'P 1'
#
loop_
_entity.id
_entity.type
_entity.pdbx_description
1 polymer ?
#
loop_
_entity_poly.entity_id
_entity_poly.type
_entity_poly.pdbx_seq_one_letter_code
_entity_poly.pdbx_strand_id
1 'polypeptide(L)'
;MASGFSFNGGTPRCFAFWQEFSKCYAQTDAPSQCRLQADDYLECLHHTNEIARAKAIKAEFVRKATHQAQEGRKQADILADGVIVGVGLIQRGQGEAAAAS
;
A
#
# COMPACT_ATOMS: atom_id res chain seq x y z
N MET A 1 19.98 -31.03 -18.91
CA MET A 1 18.89 -30.25 -18.26
C MET A 1 19.47 -29.64 -16.98
N ALA A 2 19.74 -28.33 -16.94
CA ALA A 2 20.25 -27.65 -15.74
C ALA A 2 19.10 -27.16 -14.84
N SER A 3 18.04 -27.97 -14.69
CA SER A 3 16.77 -27.62 -14.02
C SER A 3 16.87 -27.50 -12.49
N GLY A 4 18.07 -27.24 -11.95
CA GLY A 4 18.33 -27.18 -10.52
C GLY A 4 19.57 -26.40 -10.12
N PHE A 5 20.17 -25.61 -11.03
CA PHE A 5 21.37 -24.81 -10.73
C PHE A 5 21.10 -23.32 -10.90
N SER A 6 21.59 -22.53 -9.94
CA SER A 6 21.61 -21.07 -9.99
C SER A 6 22.73 -20.57 -10.91
N PHE A 7 22.71 -19.28 -11.23
CA PHE A 7 23.74 -18.61 -12.03
C PHE A 7 25.16 -18.81 -11.46
N ASN A 8 25.29 -18.85 -10.13
CA ASN A 8 26.56 -19.07 -9.43
C ASN A 8 26.91 -20.56 -9.21
N GLY A 9 26.20 -21.49 -9.85
CA GLY A 9 26.41 -22.93 -9.69
C GLY A 9 25.88 -23.52 -8.37
N GLY A 10 25.37 -22.69 -7.46
CA GLY A 10 24.71 -23.11 -6.23
C GLY A 10 23.22 -23.44 -6.40
N THR A 11 22.57 -23.73 -5.28
CA THR A 11 21.13 -24.01 -5.23
C THR A 11 20.29 -22.79 -5.63
N PRO A 12 19.26 -22.92 -6.50
CA PRO A 12 18.42 -21.79 -6.89
C PRO A 12 17.51 -21.35 -5.75
N ARG A 13 17.07 -20.08 -5.80
CA ARG A 13 16.29 -19.40 -4.74
C ARG A 13 15.10 -20.21 -4.22
N CYS A 14 14.32 -20.80 -5.13
CA CYS A 14 13.09 -21.52 -4.80
C CYS A 14 13.25 -23.05 -4.76
N PHE A 15 14.48 -23.55 -4.62
CA PHE A 15 14.76 -24.98 -4.68
C PHE A 15 14.10 -25.77 -3.54
N ALA A 16 14.04 -25.21 -2.32
CA ALA A 16 13.41 -25.88 -1.19
C ALA A 16 11.92 -26.19 -1.46
N PHE A 17 11.18 -25.22 -2.02
CA PHE A 17 9.78 -25.42 -2.39
C PHE A 17 9.61 -26.39 -3.56
N TRP A 18 10.53 -26.34 -4.55
CA TRP A 18 10.57 -27.36 -5.60
C TRP A 18 10.75 -28.77 -5.00
N GLN A 19 11.61 -28.92 -3.98
CA GLN A 19 11.93 -30.22 -3.38
C GLN A 19 10.72 -30.80 -2.66
N GLU A 20 10.00 -29.97 -1.91
CA GLU A 20 8.77 -30.40 -1.25
C GLU A 20 7.66 -30.75 -2.25
N PHE A 21 7.49 -29.96 -3.31
CA PHE A 21 6.57 -30.29 -4.40
C PHE A 21 6.93 -31.63 -5.05
N SER A 22 8.19 -31.83 -5.38
CA SER A 22 8.65 -33.02 -6.09
C SER A 22 8.60 -34.26 -5.22
N LYS A 23 8.86 -34.13 -3.92
CA LYS A 23 8.67 -35.20 -2.94
C LYS A 23 7.21 -35.61 -2.86
N CYS A 24 6.28 -34.65 -2.78
CA CYS A 24 4.85 -34.94 -2.80
C CYS A 24 4.44 -35.60 -4.13
N TYR A 25 4.85 -35.03 -5.25
CA TYR A 25 4.50 -35.49 -6.60
C TYR A 25 4.98 -36.92 -6.88
N ALA A 26 6.16 -37.28 -6.37
CA ALA A 26 6.71 -38.63 -6.49
C ALA A 26 5.97 -39.68 -5.63
N GLN A 27 5.18 -39.25 -4.64
CA GLN A 27 4.49 -40.12 -3.68
C GLN A 27 2.98 -40.23 -3.93
N THR A 28 2.43 -39.53 -4.91
CA THR A 28 0.99 -39.52 -5.21
C THR A 28 0.70 -40.00 -6.64
N ASP A 29 -0.44 -40.65 -6.80
CA ASP A 29 -0.98 -41.02 -8.12
C ASP A 29 -1.72 -39.84 -8.79
N ALA A 30 -2.13 -38.83 -8.00
CA ALA A 30 -2.96 -37.73 -8.47
C ALA A 30 -2.28 -36.36 -8.22
N PRO A 31 -1.85 -35.64 -9.27
CA PRO A 31 -1.18 -34.34 -9.16
C PRO A 31 -1.92 -33.30 -8.32
N SER A 32 -3.25 -33.37 -8.28
CA SER A 32 -4.09 -32.45 -7.50
C SER A 32 -3.86 -32.53 -5.99
N GLN A 33 -3.34 -33.65 -5.48
CA GLN A 33 -3.06 -33.82 -4.05
C GLN A 33 -1.87 -32.97 -3.57
N CYS A 34 -0.98 -32.57 -4.49
CA CYS A 34 0.21 -31.76 -4.19
C CYS A 34 0.01 -30.27 -4.52
N ARG A 35 -1.25 -29.82 -4.60
CA ARG A 35 -1.57 -28.45 -5.01
C ARG A 35 -1.02 -27.41 -4.05
N LEU A 36 -1.01 -27.69 -2.75
CA LEU A 36 -0.44 -26.77 -1.75
C LEU A 36 1.05 -26.52 -2.00
N GLN A 37 1.83 -27.58 -2.19
CA GLN A 37 3.27 -27.47 -2.46
C GLN A 37 3.55 -26.83 -3.83
N ALA A 38 2.68 -27.09 -4.81
CA ALA A 38 2.76 -26.43 -6.12
C ALA A 38 2.49 -24.93 -6.01
N ASP A 39 1.47 -24.54 -5.22
CA ASP A 39 1.11 -23.15 -5.00
C ASP A 39 2.25 -22.41 -4.27
N ASP A 40 2.92 -23.03 -3.28
CA ASP A 40 4.09 -22.45 -2.60
C ASP A 40 5.29 -22.26 -3.55
N TYR A 41 5.54 -23.24 -4.42
CA TYR A 41 6.60 -23.12 -5.42
C TYR A 41 6.34 -21.99 -6.41
N LEU A 42 5.10 -21.88 -6.89
CA LEU A 42 4.67 -20.81 -7.81
C LEU A 42 4.64 -19.43 -7.13
N GLU A 43 4.28 -19.38 -5.84
CA GLU A 43 4.38 -18.16 -5.03
C GLU A 43 5.84 -17.71 -4.97
N CYS A 44 6.79 -18.59 -4.63
CA CYS A 44 8.19 -18.20 -4.57
C CYS A 44 8.75 -17.71 -5.92
N LEU A 45 8.27 -18.25 -7.04
CA LEU A 45 8.72 -17.85 -8.38
C LEU A 45 8.17 -16.47 -8.79
N HIS A 46 6.90 -16.21 -8.51
CA HIS A 46 6.17 -15.08 -9.08
C HIS A 46 5.77 -14.00 -8.07
N HIS A 47 5.81 -14.30 -6.78
CA HIS A 47 5.46 -13.41 -5.67
C HIS A 47 4.08 -12.75 -5.83
N THR A 48 3.12 -13.41 -6.46
CA THR A 48 1.81 -12.84 -6.80
C THR A 48 1.07 -12.38 -5.55
N ASN A 49 0.99 -13.25 -4.55
CA ASN A 49 0.32 -13.00 -3.28
C ASN A 49 1.04 -11.91 -2.47
N GLU A 50 2.37 -11.96 -2.39
CA GLU A 50 3.15 -10.95 -1.68
C GLU A 50 3.03 -9.56 -2.32
N ILE A 51 3.11 -9.48 -3.65
CA ILE A 51 2.91 -8.23 -4.38
C ILE A 51 1.49 -7.69 -4.17
N ALA A 52 0.46 -8.54 -4.22
CA ALA A 52 -0.92 -8.14 -3.97
C ALA A 52 -1.10 -7.59 -2.55
N ARG A 53 -0.53 -8.29 -1.55
CA ARG A 53 -0.57 -7.86 -0.14
C ARG A 53 0.16 -6.54 0.08
N ALA A 54 1.36 -6.38 -0.48
CA ALA A 54 2.13 -5.14 -0.40
C ALA A 54 1.37 -3.96 -1.02
N LYS A 55 0.69 -4.17 -2.16
CA LYS A 55 -0.18 -3.16 -2.77
C LYS A 55 -1.35 -2.77 -1.88
N ALA A 56 -2.02 -3.74 -1.25
CA ALA A 56 -3.12 -3.48 -0.33
C ALA A 56 -2.66 -2.67 0.89
N ILE A 57 -1.53 -3.05 1.50
CA ILE A 57 -0.94 -2.32 2.63
C ILE A 57 -0.57 -0.88 2.23
N LYS A 58 0.05 -0.70 1.05
CA LYS A 58 0.40 0.62 0.54
C LYS A 58 -0.84 1.48 0.30
N ALA A 59 -1.90 0.92 -0.27
CA ALA A 59 -3.15 1.64 -0.50
C ALA A 59 -3.78 2.12 0.82
N GLU A 60 -3.82 1.25 1.82
CA GLU A 60 -4.32 1.59 3.16
C GLU A 60 -3.47 2.66 3.85
N PHE A 61 -2.13 2.57 3.71
CA PHE A 61 -1.22 3.58 4.23
C PHE A 61 -1.48 4.96 3.59
N VAL A 62 -1.60 5.01 2.26
CA VAL A 62 -1.91 6.26 1.53
C VAL A 62 -3.26 6.82 1.97
N ARG A 63 -4.30 5.97 2.09
CA ARG A 63 -5.64 6.40 2.53
C ARG A 63 -5.57 7.09 3.90
N LYS A 64 -4.87 6.47 4.86
CA LYS A 64 -4.69 7.02 6.21
C LYS A 64 -3.89 8.32 6.20
N ALA A 65 -2.79 8.36 5.44
CA ALA A 65 -1.97 9.58 5.31
C ALA A 65 -2.76 10.74 4.68
N THR A 66 -3.57 10.48 3.65
CA THR A 66 -4.41 11.51 3.03
C THR A 66 -5.49 12.02 3.97
N HIS A 67 -6.10 11.14 4.76
CA HIS A 67 -7.11 11.54 5.75
C HIS A 67 -6.50 12.46 6.81
N GLN A 68 -5.37 12.05 7.38
CA GLN A 68 -4.65 12.84 8.38
C GLN A 68 -4.17 14.18 7.82
N ALA A 69 -3.70 14.22 6.57
CA ALA A 69 -3.31 15.46 5.92
C ALA A 69 -4.50 16.42 5.69
N GLN A 70 -5.67 15.89 5.32
CA GLN A 70 -6.90 16.69 5.18
C GLN A 70 -7.39 17.23 6.53
N GLU A 71 -7.37 16.41 7.58
CA GLU A 71 -7.72 16.85 8.94
C GLU A 71 -6.76 17.92 9.45
N GLY A 72 -5.45 17.73 9.25
CA GLY A 72 -4.44 18.73 9.61
C GLY A 72 -4.64 20.06 8.86
N ARG A 73 -5.01 20.02 7.57
CA ARG A 73 -5.36 21.22 6.79
C ARG A 73 -6.61 21.90 7.34
N LYS A 74 -7.69 21.17 7.58
CA LYS A 74 -8.92 21.72 8.18
C LYS A 74 -8.65 22.38 9.52
N GLN A 75 -7.83 21.74 10.36
CA GLN A 75 -7.43 22.31 11.64
C GLN A 75 -6.63 23.60 11.45
N ALA A 76 -5.68 23.62 10.51
CA ALA A 76 -4.91 24.82 10.19
C ALA A 76 -5.80 25.96 9.65
N ASP A 77 -6.77 25.66 8.78
CA ASP A 77 -7.72 26.63 8.25
C ASP A 77 -8.59 27.21 9.38
N ILE A 78 -9.10 26.38 10.29
CA ILE A 78 -9.86 26.85 11.47
C ILE A 78 -9.01 27.76 12.35
N LEU A 79 -7.73 27.42 12.58
CA LEU A 79 -6.82 28.28 13.34
C LEU A 79 -6.56 29.61 12.62
N ALA A 80 -6.37 29.60 11.31
CA ALA A 80 -6.14 30.81 10.53
C ALA A 80 -7.37 31.75 10.55
N ASP A 81 -8.57 31.21 10.36
CA ASP A 81 -9.82 31.97 10.44
C ASP A 81 -10.07 32.53 11.84
N GLY A 82 -9.80 31.73 12.89
CA GLY A 82 -9.93 32.17 14.28
C GLY A 82 -8.98 33.33 14.64
N VAL A 83 -7.77 33.35 14.07
CA VAL A 83 -6.82 34.46 14.25
C VAL A 83 -7.36 35.75 13.61
N ILE A 84 -7.98 35.68 12.43
CA ILE A 84 -8.49 36.88 11.74
C ILE A 84 -9.61 37.56 12.53
N VAL A 85 -10.49 36.80 13.18
CA VAL A 85 -11.57 37.36 14.02
C VAL A 85 -11.01 38.08 15.26
N GLY A 86 -9.87 37.63 15.79
CA GLY A 86 -9.21 38.27 16.94
C GLY A 86 -8.39 39.53 16.62
N VAL A 87 -7.98 39.72 15.35
CA VAL A 87 -7.10 40.85 14.95
C VAL A 87 -7.90 42.06 14.42
N GLY A 88 -9.24 42.02 14.42
CA GLY A 88 -10.07 43.20 14.13
C GLY A 88 -9.95 43.72 12.68
N LEU A 89 -9.56 42.88 11.72
CA LEU A 89 -9.29 43.27 10.33
C LEU A 89 -10.52 43.24 9.39
N ILE A 90 -11.72 42.97 9.91
CA ILE A 90 -12.96 43.08 9.11
C ILE A 90 -13.61 44.45 9.34
N GLN A 91 -13.38 45.37 8.42
CA GLN A 91 -14.11 46.64 8.34
C GLN A 91 -15.47 46.37 7.67
N ARG A 92 -16.51 46.21 8.48
CA ARG A 92 -17.88 45.96 8.00
C ARG A 92 -18.48 47.30 7.51
N GLY A 93 -18.34 47.55 6.19
CA GLY A 93 -19.19 48.42 5.36
C GLY A 93 -19.22 49.92 5.66
N GLN A 94 -18.47 50.71 4.89
CA GLN A 94 -18.84 52.11 4.60
C GLN A 94 -19.55 52.15 3.25
N GLY A 95 -20.76 52.71 3.21
CA GLY A 95 -21.48 52.98 1.97
C GLY A 95 -22.95 53.31 2.15
N GLU A 96 -23.27 54.38 2.89
CA GLU A 96 -24.20 55.46 2.49
C GLU A 96 -24.53 56.39 3.67
N ALA A 97 -24.70 57.68 3.35
CA ALA A 97 -25.18 58.78 4.20
C ALA A 97 -24.17 59.47 5.14
N ALA A 98 -23.31 60.34 4.57
CA ALA A 98 -23.05 61.68 5.14
C ALA A 98 -22.09 62.47 4.23
N ALA A 99 -22.63 63.22 3.26
CA ALA A 99 -22.09 64.51 2.81
C ALA A 99 -22.83 64.98 1.54
N ALA A 100 -23.86 65.81 1.73
CA ALA A 100 -24.21 66.86 0.78
C ALA A 100 -24.88 67.97 1.59
N SER A 101 -24.06 68.96 1.95
CA SER A 101 -24.47 70.27 2.44
C SER A 101 -25.26 71.04 1.39
#